data_AF-A0A1N6PBV5-F1
#
_entry.id   AF-A0A1N6PBV5-F1
#
_cell.length_a   1.000
_cell.length_b   1.000
_cell.length_c   1.000
_cell.angle_alpha   90.00
_cell.angle_beta   90.00
_cell.angle_gamma   90.00
#
_symmetry.space_group_name_H-M   'P 1'
#
loop_
_entity.id
_entity.type
_entity.pdbx_description
1 polymer ?
#
loop_
_entity_poly.entity_id
_entity_poly.type
_entity_poly.pdbx_seq_one_letter_code
_entity_poly.pdbx_strand_id
1 'polypeptide(L)' 'TMLERGVKVTVNSDDPAYFGGYVGENFAALERDLGMTREQADRLARNSLAARLVR' A
#
# COMPACT_ATOMS: atom_id res chain seq x y z
N THR A 1 -11.23 -5.74 -6.04
CA THR A 1 -11.16 -4.94 -4.78
C THR A 1 -10.99 -3.46 -5.12
N MET A 2 -10.86 -2.55 -4.14
CA MET A 2 -10.87 -1.07 -4.37
C MET A 2 -9.88 -0.60 -5.44
N LEU A 3 -8.65 -1.10 -5.40
CA LEU A 3 -7.60 -0.78 -6.37
C LEU A 3 -7.99 -1.16 -7.81
N GLU A 4 -8.59 -2.34 -8.01
CA GLU A 4 -9.09 -2.78 -9.34
C GLU A 4 -10.34 -2.02 -9.81
N ARG A 5 -11.05 -1.38 -8.88
CA ARG A 5 -12.20 -0.51 -9.20
C ARG A 5 -11.77 0.93 -9.49
N GLY A 6 -10.46 1.21 -9.57
CA GLY A 6 -9.93 2.53 -9.88
C GLY A 6 -9.90 3.50 -8.70
N VAL A 7 -10.18 3.04 -7.47
CA VAL A 7 -10.04 3.89 -6.28
C VAL A 7 -8.56 4.12 -6.02
N LYS A 8 -8.17 5.40 -5.82
CA LYS A 8 -6.78 5.80 -5.54
C LYS A 8 -6.38 5.53 -4.09
N VAL A 9 -6.30 4.26 -3.73
CA VAL A 9 -5.87 3.81 -2.40
C VAL A 9 -4.34 3.84 -2.25
N THR A 10 -3.86 4.05 -1.02
CA THR A 10 -2.46 4.00 -0.61
C THR A 10 -2.27 2.97 0.50
N VAL A 11 -1.05 2.48 0.69
CA VAL A 11 -0.69 1.61 1.82
C VAL A 11 0.06 2.42 2.86
N ASN A 12 -0.37 2.31 4.11
CA ASN A 12 0.17 3.04 5.24
C ASN A 12 0.29 2.06 6.42
N SER A 13 1.31 2.23 7.24
CA SER A 13 1.51 1.40 8.45
C SER A 13 0.66 1.84 9.63
N ASP A 14 0.05 3.03 9.54
CA ASP A 14 -0.68 3.69 10.62
C ASP A 14 0.22 3.93 11.85
N ASP A 15 0.28 3.00 12.80
CA ASP A 15 1.13 3.03 14.00
C ASP A 15 2.10 1.83 14.08
N PRO A 16 3.26 1.86 13.37
CA PRO A 16 4.17 0.72 13.25
C PRO A 16 4.58 0.06 14.56
N ALA A 17 4.85 0.87 15.59
CA ALA A 17 5.32 0.40 16.89
C ALA A 17 4.26 -0.40 17.65
N TYR A 18 2.98 -0.15 17.38
CA TYR A 18 1.86 -0.84 18.01
C TYR A 18 1.42 -2.07 17.22
N PHE A 19 1.54 -2.02 15.88
CA PHE A 19 1.05 -3.09 15.00
C PHE A 19 2.13 -4.08 14.54
N GLY A 20 3.38 -3.88 14.95
CA GLY A 20 4.47 -4.83 14.71
C GLY A 20 4.96 -4.86 13.26
N GLY A 21 4.84 -3.75 12.53
CA GLY A 21 5.28 -3.68 11.14
C GLY A 21 5.31 -2.25 10.59
N TYR A 22 6.36 -1.92 9.87
CA TYR A 22 6.42 -0.69 9.09
C TYR A 22 5.69 -0.88 7.76
N VAL A 23 5.76 0.12 6.89
CA VAL A 23 5.03 0.09 5.61
C VAL A 23 5.48 -1.09 4.74
N GLY A 24 6.75 -1.50 4.79
CA GLY A 24 7.26 -2.66 4.04
C GLY A 24 6.55 -3.96 4.41
N GLU A 25 6.31 -4.18 5.70
CA GLU A 25 5.59 -5.35 6.22
C GLU A 25 4.12 -5.35 5.77
N ASN A 26 3.51 -4.17 5.60
CA ASN A 26 2.16 -4.07 5.06
C ASN A 26 2.12 -4.49 3.58
N PHE A 27 3.10 -4.09 2.76
CA PHE A 27 3.22 -4.58 1.39
C PHE A 27 3.45 -6.09 1.34
N ALA A 28 4.35 -6.62 2.18
CA ALA A 28 4.63 -8.05 2.25
C ALA A 28 3.39 -8.87 2.68
N ALA A 29 2.57 -8.34 3.60
CA ALA A 29 1.32 -8.98 4.00
C ALA A 29 0.30 -9.02 2.85
N LEU A 30 0.17 -7.94 2.06
CA LEU A 30 -0.71 -7.93 0.89
C LEU A 30 -0.28 -8.96 -0.17
N GLU A 31 1.03 -9.11 -0.41
CA GLU A 31 1.57 -10.14 -1.32
C GLU A 31 1.26 -11.54 -0.79
N ARG A 32 1.65 -11.83 0.46
CA ARG A 32 1.54 -13.15 1.08
C ARG A 32 0.08 -13.61 1.26
N ASP A 33 -0.78 -12.73 1.78
CA ASP A 33 -2.10 -13.13 2.28
C ASP A 33 -3.23 -12.83 1.30
N LEU A 34 -3.05 -11.83 0.41
CA LEU A 34 -4.06 -11.43 -0.59
C LEU A 34 -3.61 -11.65 -2.05
N GLY A 35 -2.41 -12.21 -2.26
CA GLY A 35 -1.88 -12.48 -3.60
C GLY A 35 -1.61 -11.23 -4.42
N MET A 36 -1.23 -10.12 -3.77
CA MET A 36 -0.91 -8.88 -4.45
C MET A 36 0.23 -9.07 -5.45
N THR A 37 0.03 -8.62 -6.70
CA THR A 37 1.05 -8.71 -7.75
C THR A 37 2.04 -7.54 -7.68
N ARG A 38 3.17 -7.68 -8.38
CA ARG A 38 4.17 -6.61 -8.49
C ARG A 38 3.62 -5.35 -9.15
N GLU A 39 2.73 -5.50 -10.13
CA GLU A 39 2.05 -4.37 -10.79
C GLU A 39 1.12 -3.64 -9.82
N GLN A 40 0.41 -4.37 -8.96
CA GLN A 40 -0.42 -3.76 -7.92
C GLN A 40 0.42 -3.02 -6.89
N ALA A 41 1.56 -3.59 -6.47
CA ALA A 41 2.50 -2.94 -5.56
C ALA A 41 3.06 -1.63 -6.16
N ASP A 42 3.48 -1.65 -7.43
CA ASP A 42 3.94 -0.45 -8.14
C ASP A 42 2.83 0.61 -8.22
N ARG A 43 1.59 0.20 -8.51
CA ARG A 43 0.44 1.12 -8.55
C ARG A 43 0.15 1.75 -7.19
N LEU A 44 0.22 0.98 -6.09
CA LEU A 44 0.04 1.48 -4.74
C LEU A 44 1.15 2.46 -4.32
N ALA A 45 2.40 2.16 -4.67
CA ALA A 45 3.54 3.05 -4.41
C ALA A 45 3.45 4.36 -5.21
N ARG A 46 3.04 4.30 -6.48
CA ARG A 46 2.78 5.50 -7.28
C ARG A 46 1.62 6.32 -6.72
N ASN A 47 0.56 5.67 -6.24
CA ASN A 47 -0.57 6.36 -5.64
C ASN A 47 -0.13 7.20 -4.43
N SER A 48 0.75 6.68 -3.57
CA SER A 48 1.24 7.43 -2.40
C SER A 48 2.04 8.67 -2.80
N LEU A 49 2.94 8.55 -3.78
CA LEU A 49 3.69 9.67 -4.33
C LEU A 49 2.78 10.72 -4.98
N ALA A 50 1.70 10.28 -5.65
CA ALA A 50 0.76 11.16 -6.34
C ALA A 50 -0.36 11.71 -5.43
N ALA A 51 -0.46 11.24 -4.18
CA ALA A 51 -1.46 11.68 -3.19
C ALA A 51 -0.87 12.66 -2.16
N ARG A 52 0.44 12.95 -2.22
CA ARG A 52 1.08 13.94 -1.34
C ARG A 52 0.47 15.33 -1.53
N LEU A 53 0.34 16.05 -0.43
CA LEU A 53 -0.20 17.42 -0.41
C LEU A 53 0.86 18.48 -0.76
N VAL A 54 2.13 18.11 -0.68
CA VAL A 54 3.28 19.00 -0.94
C VAL A 54 4.07 18.51 -2.14
N ARG A 55 4.69 19.42 -2.88
CA ARG A 55 5.43 19.05 -4.09
C ARG A 55 6.80 18.47 -3.77
#